data_AF-A0A0Q4Q584-F1
#
_entry.id   AF-A0A0Q4Q584-F1
#
_cell.length_a   1.000
_cell.length_b   1.000
_cell.length_c   1.000
_cell.angle_alpha   90.00
_cell.angle_beta   90.00
_cell.angle_gamma   90.00
#
_symmetry.space_group_name_H-M   'P 1'
#
loop_
_entity.id
_entity.type
_entity.pdbx_description
1 polymer ?
#
loop_
_entity_poly.entity_id
_entity_poly.type
_entity_poly.pdbx_seq_one_letter_code
_entity_poly.pdbx_strand_id
1 'polypeptide(L)' 'MTPVTAAALALLRANNPPMTRKAGSFLGQLVVDPTPMTEKQADWFATLLDRAGLPPLNEWEAA' A
#
# COMPACT_ATOMS: atom_id res chain seq x y z
N MET A 1 -1.49 -10.40 9.86
CA MET A 1 -1.29 -9.15 9.11
C MET A 1 -2.16 -9.21 7.86
N THR A 2 -2.96 -8.19 7.55
CA THR A 2 -3.80 -8.24 6.33
C THR A 2 -2.94 -8.13 5.06
N PRO A 3 -3.42 -8.58 3.88
CA PRO A 3 -2.74 -8.35 2.60
C PRO A 3 -2.44 -6.87 2.36
N VAL A 4 -3.39 -5.99 2.71
CA VAL A 4 -3.25 -4.53 2.61
C VAL A 4 -2.11 -4.03 3.48
N THR A 5 -2.07 -4.45 4.74
CA THR A 5 -1.00 -4.09 5.69
C THR A 5 0.37 -4.55 5.19
N ALA A 6 0.46 -5.77 4.65
CA ALA A 6 1.70 -6.34 4.14
C ALA A 6 2.23 -5.57 2.93
N ALA A 7 1.36 -5.32 1.94
CA ALA A 7 1.69 -4.60 0.72
C ALA A 7 2.07 -3.14 0.99
N ALA A 8 1.34 -2.46 1.88
CA ALA A 8 1.63 -1.07 2.26
C ALA A 8 2.99 -0.96 2.99
N LEU A 9 3.29 -1.91 3.88
CA LEU A 9 4.58 -1.95 4.56
C LEU A 9 5.74 -2.23 3.61
N ALA A 10 5.55 -3.10 2.60
CA ALA A 10 6.55 -3.36 1.58
C ALA A 10 6.87 -2.10 0.75
N LEU A 11 5.87 -1.33 0.34
CA LEU A 11 6.05 -0.05 -0.34
C LEU A 11 6.82 0.97 0.52
N LEU A 12 6.44 1.12 1.80
CA LEU A 12 7.14 2.01 2.74
C LEU A 12 8.62 1.64 2.90
N ARG A 13 8.93 0.33 2.93
CA ARG A 13 10.30 -0.18 3.04
C ARG A 13 11.09 0.00 1.74
N ALA A 14 10.46 -0.19 0.58
CA ALA A 14 11.10 -0.02 -0.71
C ALA A 14 11.53 1.43 -0.96
N ASN A 15 10.67 2.40 -0.62
CA ASN A 15 10.89 3.85 -0.79
C ASN A 15 11.53 4.23 -2.14
N ASN A 16 11.14 3.52 -3.20
CA ASN A 16 11.64 3.71 -4.56
C ASN A 16 10.49 3.53 -5.55
N PRO A 17 10.05 4.60 -6.25
CA PRO A 17 10.59 5.97 -6.20
C PRO A 17 10.37 6.64 -4.82
N PRO A 18 11.13 7.71 -4.49
CA PRO A 18 10.98 8.41 -3.21
C PRO A 18 9.53 8.79 -2.94
N MET A 19 9.06 8.43 -1.74
CA MET A 19 7.67 8.67 -1.39
C MET A 19 7.39 10.16 -1.17
N THR A 20 6.29 10.62 -1.76
CA THR A 20 5.72 11.91 -1.36
C THR A 20 5.13 11.82 0.05
N ARG A 21 5.03 12.97 0.75
CA ARG A 21 4.37 13.03 2.07
C ARG A 21 2.97 12.42 2.06
N LYS A 22 2.18 12.70 1.02
CA LYS A 22 0.81 12.18 0.86
C LYS A 22 0.79 10.66 0.78
N ALA A 23 1.67 10.09 -0.06
CA ALA A 23 1.76 8.64 -0.21
C ALA A 23 2.23 7.98 1.10
N GLY A 24 3.27 8.54 1.75
CA GLY A 24 3.79 8.02 3.02
C GLY A 24 2.73 8.01 4.13
N SER A 25 1.98 9.11 4.29
CA SER A 25 0.89 9.18 5.28
C SER A 25 -0.22 8.16 4.99
N PHE A 26 -0.63 8.02 3.73
CA PHE A 26 -1.66 7.06 3.34
C PHE A 26 -1.23 5.61 3.61
N LEU A 27 -0.03 5.22 3.18
CA LEU A 27 0.48 3.86 3.44
C LEU A 27 0.68 3.59 4.93
N GLY A 28 1.14 4.58 5.69
CA GLY A 28 1.25 4.47 7.14
C GLY A 28 -0.09 4.19 7.81
N GLN A 29 -1.17 4.84 7.35
CA GLN A 29 -2.53 4.54 7.81
C GLN A 29 -2.93 3.11 7.49
N LEU A 30 -2.75 2.64 6.25
CA LEU A 30 -3.05 1.24 5.87
C LEU A 30 -2.31 0.20 6.71
N VAL A 31 -1.14 0.56 7.26
CA VAL A 31 -0.37 -0.33 8.12
C VAL A 31 -0.96 -0.44 9.54
N VAL A 32 -1.54 0.63 10.06
CA VAL A 32 -1.93 0.71 11.50
C VAL A 32 -3.43 0.82 11.75
N ASP A 33 -4.23 1.14 10.73
CA ASP A 33 -5.67 1.33 10.80
C ASP A 33 -6.39 0.32 9.89
N PRO A 34 -7.24 -0.58 10.45
CA PRO A 34 -7.95 -1.60 9.68
C PRO A 34 -9.19 -1.06 8.94
N THR A 35 -9.46 0.25 8.99
CA THR A 35 -10.60 0.86 8.28
C THR A 35 -10.56 0.50 6.79
N PRO A 36 -11.65 -0.06 6.22
CA PRO A 36 -11.70 -0.40 4.81
C PRO A 36 -11.43 0.81 3.91
N MET A 37 -10.67 0.59 2.85
CA MET A 37 -10.44 1.61 1.82
C MET A 37 -11.73 1.94 1.08
N THR A 38 -11.89 3.23 0.74
CA THR A 38 -12.79 3.62 -0.34
C THR A 38 -12.27 3.09 -1.68
N GLU A 39 -13.15 2.98 -2.68
CA GLU A 39 -12.78 2.58 -4.04
C GLU A 39 -11.63 3.43 -4.61
N LYS A 40 -11.71 4.76 -4.44
CA LYS A 40 -10.65 5.69 -4.86
C LYS A 40 -9.31 5.44 -4.17
N GLN A 41 -9.32 5.03 -2.90
CA GLN A 41 -8.10 4.67 -2.18
C GLN A 41 -7.54 3.34 -2.68
N ALA A 42 -8.39 2.37 -2.99
CA ALA A 42 -8.00 1.09 -3.57
C ALA A 42 -7.35 1.28 -4.95
N ASP A 43 -7.96 2.07 -5.84
CA ASP A 43 -7.40 2.38 -7.17
C ASP A 43 -6.05 3.11 -7.07
N TRP A 44 -5.97 4.07 -6.15
CA TRP A 44 -4.72 4.78 -5.93
C TRP A 44 -3.65 3.86 -5.34
N PHE A 45 -4.00 2.96 -4.44
CA PHE A 45 -3.07 1.98 -3.88
C PHE A 45 -2.54 1.01 -4.95
N ALA A 46 -3.42 0.51 -5.84
CA ALA A 46 -3.01 -0.28 -7.00
C ALA A 46 -2.02 0.47 -7.89
N THR A 47 -2.26 1.77 -8.13
CA THR A 47 -1.32 2.62 -8.89
C THR A 47 0.04 2.76 -8.19
N LEU A 48 0.08 2.81 -6.86
CA LEU A 48 1.35 2.89 -6.11
C LEU A 48 2.13 1.58 -6.20
N LEU A 49 1.46 0.43 -6.13
CA LEU A 49 2.08 -0.90 -6.29
C LEU A 49 2.69 -1.05 -7.68
N ASP A 50 1.91 -0.74 -8.73
CA ASP A 50 2.34 -0.79 -10.12
C ASP A 50 3.57 0.10 -10.37
N ARG A 51 3.55 1.34 -9.89
CA ARG A 51 4.69 2.27 -10.01
C ARG A 51 5.96 1.82 -9.29
N ALA A 52 5.82 1.03 -8.23
CA ALA A 52 6.94 0.45 -7.50
C ALA A 52 7.38 -0.91 -8.06
N GLY A 53 6.69 -1.44 -9.08
CA GLY A 53 6.95 -2.76 -9.64
C GLY A 53 6.62 -3.91 -8.67
N LEU A 54 5.68 -3.69 -7.75
CA LEU A 54 5.26 -4.69 -6.77
C LEU A 54 4.03 -5.47 -7.26
N PRO A 55 3.82 -6.71 -6.77
CA PRO A 55 2.65 -7.50 -7.14
C PRO A 55 1.33 -6.78 -6.82
N PRO A 56 0.28 -6.99 -7.63
CA PRO A 56 -1.05 -6.48 -7.34
C PRO A 56 -1.59 -7.05 -6.02
N LEU A 57 -2.47 -6.32 -5.34
CA LEU A 57 -2.93 -6.64 -3.97
C LEU A 57 -3.52 -8.06 -3.81
N ASN A 58 -4.17 -8.60 -4.84
CA ASN A 58 -4.75 -9.95 -4.82
C ASN A 58 -3.72 -11.09 -4.80
N GLU A 59 -2.44 -10.79 -5.07
CA GLU A 59 -1.33 -11.75 -4.97
C GLU A 59 -0.63 -11.70 -3.60
N TRP A 60 -1.06 -10.81 -2.69
CA TRP A 60 -0.56 -10.76 -1.33
C TRP A 60 -1.42 -11.63 -0.41
N GLU A 61 -0.78 -12.51 0.33
CA GLU A 61 -1.47 -13.32 1.34
C GLU A 61 -1.46 -12.65 2.71
N ALA A 62 -2.45 -13.00 3.53
CA ALA A 62 -2.47 -12.65 4.94
C ALA A 62 -1.45 -13.53 5.67
N ALA A 63 -0.42 -12.92 6.25
CA ALA A 63 0.52 -13.60 7.15
C ALA A 63 -0.03 -13.76 8.57
#